data_AF-A0A1I4ZZL5-F1
#
_entry.id   AF-A0A1I4ZZL5-F1
#
_cell.length_a   1.000
_cell.length_b   1.000
_cell.length_c   1.000
_cell.angle_alpha   90.00
_cell.angle_beta   90.00
_cell.angle_gamma   90.00
#
_symmetry.space_group_name_H-M   'P 1'
#
loop_
_entity.id
_entity.type
_entity.pdbx_description
1 polymer ?
#
loop_
_entity_poly.entity_id
_entity_poly.type
_entity_poly.pdbx_seq_one_letter_code
_entity_poly.pdbx_strand_id
1 'polypeptide(L)'
;MTFTADPDVLRKAGKSAKSAGEQAGQVKLGPPVEDIATAMPGGRSEGAAKQVAQSWGQAIGDWSKAADKHGQSLTASADEYQGSDESSAQGINAAGGR
;
A
#
# COMPACT_ATOMS: atom_id res chain seq x y z
N MET A 1 -12.84 23.90 -9.07
CA MET A 1 -12.33 22.59 -9.56
C MET A 1 -13.22 21.53 -8.96
N THR A 2 -14.19 21.02 -9.71
CA THR A 2 -15.04 19.91 -9.26
C THR A 2 -14.22 18.63 -9.46
N PHE A 3 -13.79 18.00 -8.38
CA PHE A 3 -13.11 16.71 -8.44
C PHE A 3 -14.17 15.64 -8.67
N THR A 4 -14.50 15.36 -9.93
CA THR A 4 -15.24 14.14 -10.26
C THR A 4 -14.28 12.99 -10.01
N ALA A 5 -14.51 12.26 -8.93
CA ALA A 5 -13.73 11.06 -8.63
C ALA A 5 -14.01 10.03 -9.72
N ASP A 6 -13.02 9.75 -10.58
CA ASP A 6 -13.09 8.70 -11.59
C ASP A 6 -12.82 7.34 -10.90
N PRO A 7 -13.82 6.44 -10.82
CA PRO A 7 -13.66 5.14 -10.16
C PRO A 7 -12.54 4.29 -10.77
N ASP A 8 -12.28 4.39 -12.07
CA ASP A 8 -11.24 3.60 -12.72
C ASP A 8 -9.84 4.12 -12.36
N VAL A 9 -9.69 5.44 -12.20
CA VAL A 9 -8.46 6.05 -11.70
C VAL A 9 -8.18 5.58 -10.26
N LEU A 10 -9.20 5.54 -9.41
CA LEU A 10 -9.08 5.06 -8.04
C LEU A 10 -8.68 3.57 -7.99
N ARG A 11 -9.31 2.72 -8.80
CA ARG A 11 -8.94 1.29 -8.90
C ARG A 11 -7.51 1.10 -9.39
N LYS A 12 -7.07 1.88 -10.39
CA LYS A 12 -5.71 1.83 -10.91
C LYS A 12 -4.69 2.27 -9.86
N ALA A 13 -5.00 3.35 -9.14
CA ALA A 13 -4.18 3.83 -8.02
C ALA A 13 -4.09 2.77 -6.91
N GLY A 14 -5.21 2.12 -6.57
CA GLY A 14 -5.25 1.06 -5.57
C GLY A 14 -4.39 -0.15 -5.93
N LYS A 15 -4.47 -0.63 -7.18
CA LYS A 15 -3.61 -1.71 -7.69
C LYS A 15 -2.13 -1.31 -7.66
N SER A 16 -1.82 -0.07 -8.02
CA SER A 16 -0.44 0.44 -8.02
C SER A 16 0.13 0.51 -6.61
N ALA A 17 -0.65 0.99 -5.63
CA ALA A 17 -0.27 1.03 -4.23
C ALA A 17 0.01 -0.37 -3.68
N LYS A 18 -0.87 -1.34 -3.97
CA LYS A 18 -0.67 -2.74 -3.58
C LYS A 18 0.61 -3.33 -4.19
N SER A 19 0.82 -3.14 -5.49
CA SER A 19 2.02 -3.65 -6.17
C SER A 19 3.30 -3.03 -5.61
N ALA A 20 3.29 -1.73 -5.32
CA ALA A 20 4.43 -1.06 -4.69
C ALA A 20 4.71 -1.66 -3.30
N GLY A 21 3.67 -1.87 -2.48
CA GLY A 21 3.75 -2.51 -1.17
C GLY A 21 4.35 -3.92 -1.23
N GLU A 22 3.90 -4.74 -2.17
CA GLU A 22 4.42 -6.10 -2.39
C GLU A 22 5.90 -6.09 -2.80
N GLN A 23 6.28 -5.18 -3.71
CA GLN A 23 7.67 -5.05 -4.18
C GLN A 23 8.60 -4.59 -3.08
N ALA A 24 8.21 -3.57 -2.29
CA ALA A 24 9.07 -3.10 -1.23
C ALA A 24 9.22 -4.12 -0.10
N GLY A 25 8.17 -4.87 0.23
CA GLY A 25 8.23 -5.95 1.23
C GLY A 25 9.27 -7.04 0.91
N GLN A 26 9.72 -7.13 -0.35
CA GLN A 26 10.77 -8.05 -0.78
C GLN A 26 12.18 -7.45 -0.67
N VAL A 27 12.31 -6.15 -0.38
CA VAL A 27 13.61 -5.49 -0.25
C VAL A 27 14.26 -5.89 1.06
N LYS A 28 15.22 -6.80 0.95
CA LYS A 28 16.10 -7.16 2.06
C LYS A 28 17.23 -6.14 2.15
N LEU A 29 17.59 -5.73 3.38
CA LEU A 29 18.92 -5.19 3.62
C LEU A 29 19.88 -6.31 3.21
N GLY A 30 20.68 -6.06 2.18
CA GLY A 30 21.48 -7.09 1.55
C GLY A 30 22.51 -7.75 2.50
N PRO A 31 23.33 -8.66 1.94
CA PRO A 31 24.36 -9.40 2.66
C PRO A 31 25.22 -8.59 3.66
N PRO A 32 25.59 -7.31 3.38
CA PRO A 32 26.50 -6.57 4.25
C PRO A 32 26.10 -6.48 5.72
N VAL A 33 24.79 -6.44 6.04
CA VAL A 33 24.36 -6.32 7.45
C VAL A 33 24.49 -7.66 8.19
N GLU A 34 24.24 -8.77 7.49
CA GLU A 34 24.45 -10.12 8.02
C GLU A 34 25.96 -10.40 8.13
N ASP A 35 26.74 -10.00 7.12
CA ASP A 35 28.18 -10.20 7.04
C ASP A 35 28.96 -9.40 8.11
N ILE A 36 28.50 -8.19 8.47
CA ILE A 36 29.13 -7.38 9.54
C ILE A 36 29.03 -8.08 10.89
N ALA A 37 27.92 -8.74 11.19
CA ALA A 37 27.75 -9.49 12.43
C ALA A 37 28.69 -10.71 12.47
N THR A 38 28.91 -11.36 11.33
CA THR A 38 29.83 -12.50 11.21
C THR A 38 31.30 -12.07 11.23
N ALA A 39 31.64 -10.90 10.67
CA ALA A 39 33.01 -10.42 10.57
C ALA A 39 33.55 -9.80 11.87
N MET A 40 32.67 -9.28 12.75
CA MET A 40 33.06 -8.66 14.02
C MET A 40 32.22 -9.17 15.21
N PRO A 41 32.31 -10.48 15.54
CA PRO A 41 31.55 -11.07 16.64
C PRO A 41 31.97 -10.48 18.01
N GLY A 42 30.99 -10.19 18.85
CA GLY A 42 31.16 -9.64 20.21
C GLY A 42 31.37 -8.12 20.26
N GLY A 43 31.47 -7.43 19.12
CA GLY A 43 31.65 -5.99 19.05
C GLY A 43 30.33 -5.21 19.09
N ARG A 44 30.39 -3.91 19.47
CA ARG A 44 29.22 -3.00 19.38
C ARG A 44 28.60 -2.96 17.98
N SER A 45 29.42 -3.15 16.95
CA SER A 45 28.99 -3.18 15.55
C SER A 45 28.12 -4.39 15.20
N GLU A 46 28.28 -5.53 15.87
CA GLU A 46 27.40 -6.71 15.70
C GLU A 46 25.98 -6.39 16.19
N GLY A 47 25.87 -5.82 17.40
CA GLY A 47 24.58 -5.43 17.98
C GLY A 47 23.87 -4.36 17.15
N ALA A 48 24.63 -3.34 16.69
CA ALA A 48 24.09 -2.30 15.82
C ALA A 48 23.62 -2.86 14.46
N ALA A 49 24.39 -3.76 13.83
CA ALA A 49 24.00 -4.40 12.58
C ALA A 49 22.71 -5.22 12.72
N LYS A 50 22.60 -6.04 13.79
CA LYS A 50 21.39 -6.79 14.11
C LYS A 50 20.18 -5.87 14.34
N GLN A 51 20.37 -4.77 15.06
CA GLN A 51 19.30 -3.80 15.32
C GLN A 51 18.83 -3.13 14.02
N VAL A 52 19.76 -2.75 13.13
CA VAL A 52 19.42 -2.19 11.81
C VAL A 52 18.66 -3.19 10.95
N ALA A 53 19.10 -4.46 10.90
CA ALA A 53 18.39 -5.51 10.17
C ALA A 53 16.95 -5.70 10.67
N GLN A 54 16.77 -5.75 11.99
CA GLN A 54 15.44 -5.89 12.62
C GLN A 54 14.55 -4.67 12.35
N SER A 55 15.07 -3.45 12.59
CA SER A 55 14.32 -2.22 12.37
C SER A 55 13.92 -2.05 10.91
N TRP A 56 14.78 -2.43 9.96
CA TRP A 56 14.43 -2.43 8.54
C TRP A 56 13.34 -3.44 8.20
N GLY A 57 13.47 -4.68 8.66
CA GLY A 57 12.46 -5.72 8.42
C GLY A 57 11.09 -5.31 8.94
N GLN A 58 11.06 -4.66 10.11
CA GLN A 58 9.83 -4.09 10.65
C GLN A 58 9.32 -2.93 9.80
N ALA A 59 10.17 -1.94 9.49
CA ALA A 59 9.77 -0.75 8.74
C ALA A 59 9.22 -1.11 7.34
N ILE A 60 9.89 -2.02 6.63
CA ILE A 60 9.50 -2.43 5.28
C ILE A 60 8.21 -3.27 5.31
N GLY A 61 8.04 -4.11 6.33
CA GLY A 61 6.81 -4.88 6.54
C GLY A 61 5.62 -3.98 6.87
N ASP A 62 5.81 -2.97 7.72
CA ASP A 62 4.77 -2.02 8.08
C ASP A 62 4.38 -1.15 6.88
N TRP A 63 5.35 -0.70 6.09
CA TRP A 63 5.10 0.04 4.86
C TRP A 63 4.33 -0.80 3.83
N SER A 64 4.71 -2.07 3.64
CA SER A 64 4.02 -3.01 2.77
C SER A 64 2.54 -3.18 3.14
N LYS A 65 2.25 -3.38 4.44
CA LYS A 65 0.88 -3.46 4.96
C LYS A 65 0.10 -2.16 4.79
N ALA A 66 0.74 -1.02 5.04
CA ALA A 66 0.10 0.28 4.89
C ALA A 66 -0.27 0.55 3.43
N ALA A 67 0.60 0.20 2.48
CA ALA A 67 0.35 0.32 1.06
C ALA A 67 -0.79 -0.59 0.58
N ASP A 68 -0.85 -1.84 1.04
CA ASP A 68 -1.98 -2.74 0.76
C ASP A 68 -3.30 -2.21 1.31
N LYS A 69 -3.32 -1.78 2.58
CA LYS A 69 -4.50 -1.16 3.20
C LYS A 69 -4.97 0.08 2.44
N HIS A 70 -4.04 0.95 2.03
CA HIS A 70 -4.38 2.12 1.24
C HIS A 70 -4.95 1.74 -0.13
N GLY A 71 -4.37 0.73 -0.79
CA GLY A 71 -4.88 0.22 -2.05
C GLY A 71 -6.29 -0.36 -1.96
N GLN A 72 -6.60 -1.06 -0.87
CA GLN A 72 -7.94 -1.54 -0.56
C GLN A 72 -8.92 -0.38 -0.35
N SER A 73 -8.54 0.65 0.40
CA SER A 73 -9.39 1.84 0.60
C SER A 73 -9.71 2.56 -0.71
N LEU A 74 -8.74 2.72 -1.61
CA LEU A 74 -8.97 3.33 -2.92
C LEU A 74 -9.93 2.50 -3.78
N THR A 75 -9.81 1.17 -3.72
CA THR A 75 -10.73 0.26 -4.44
C THR A 75 -12.14 0.35 -3.87
N ALA A 76 -12.29 0.35 -2.54
CA ALA A 76 -13.58 0.48 -1.89
C ALA A 76 -14.26 1.82 -2.22
N SER A 77 -13.52 2.93 -2.20
CA SER A 77 -14.06 4.23 -2.61
C SER A 77 -14.52 4.24 -4.06
N ALA A 78 -13.80 3.57 -4.97
CA ALA A 78 -14.23 3.44 -6.36
C ALA A 78 -15.58 2.71 -6.49
N ASP A 79 -15.76 1.62 -5.73
CA ASP A 79 -16.99 0.84 -5.73
C ASP A 79 -18.16 1.65 -5.13
N GLU A 80 -17.91 2.45 -4.09
CA GLU A 80 -18.90 3.37 -3.51
C GLU A 80 -19.35 4.45 -4.51
N TYR A 81 -18.40 5.07 -5.23
CA TYR A 81 -18.74 6.07 -6.25
C TYR A 81 -19.58 5.45 -7.37
N GLN A 82 -19.17 4.30 -7.89
CA GLN A 82 -19.92 3.62 -8.95
C GLN A 82 -21.34 3.24 -8.50
N GLY A 83 -21.50 2.69 -7.28
CA GLY A 83 -22.81 2.34 -6.75
C GLY A 83 -23.72 3.55 -6.52
N SER A 84 -23.15 4.68 -6.07
CA SER A 84 -23.87 5.95 -5.91
C SER A 84 -24.37 6.50 -7.25
N ASP A 85 -23.53 6.43 -8.28
CA ASP A 85 -23.87 6.91 -9.63
C ASP A 85 -24.96 6.04 -10.27
N GLU A 86 -24.86 4.71 -10.15
CA GLU A 86 -25.89 3.78 -10.63
C GLU A 86 -27.24 3.98 -9.94
N SER A 87 -27.25 4.14 -8.61
CA SER A 87 -28.46 4.42 -7.82
C SER A 87 -29.11 5.75 -8.22
N SER A 88 -28.29 6.79 -8.40
CA SER A 88 -28.76 8.11 -8.83
C SER A 88 -29.35 8.07 -10.25
N ALA A 89 -28.72 7.35 -11.17
CA ALA A 89 -29.23 7.17 -12.53
C ALA A 89 -30.58 6.44 -12.55
N GLN A 90 -30.75 5.40 -11.73
CA GLN A 90 -32.04 4.69 -11.58
C GLN A 90 -33.13 5.61 -11.01
N GLY A 91 -32.82 6.41 -10.00
CA GLY A 91 -33.76 7.36 -9.40
C GLY A 91 -34.23 8.44 -10.38
N ILE A 92 -33.33 8.98 -11.21
CA ILE A 92 -33.67 9.97 -12.25
C ILE A 92 -34.55 9.34 -13.33
N ASN A 93 -34.23 8.14 -13.82
CA ASN A 93 -35.05 7.44 -14.81
C ASN A 93 -36.46 7.13 -14.28
N ALA A 94 -36.59 6.78 -12.99
CA ALA A 94 -37.88 6.57 -12.35
C ALA A 94 -38.69 7.86 -12.17
N ALA A 95 -38.03 9.01 -11.97
CA ALA A 95 -38.68 10.31 -11.80
C ALA A 95 -39.03 11.00 -13.12
N GLY A 96 -38.20 10.83 -14.17
CA GLY A 96 -38.40 11.43 -15.50
C GLY A 96 -39.31 10.63 -16.45
N GLY A 97 -39.69 9.40 -16.07
CA GLY A 97 -40.64 8.57 -16.81
C GLY A 97 -42.12 8.81 -16.48
N ARG A 98 -42.46 9.94 -15.84
CA ARG A 98 -43.84 10.34 -15.51
C ARG A 98 -44.26 11.58 -16.28
#